data_AF-A0A3A0B1W1-F1
#
_entry.id   AF-A0A3A0B1W1-F1
#
_cell.length_a   1.000
_cell.length_b   1.000
_cell.length_c   1.000
_cell.angle_alpha   90.00
_cell.angle_beta   90.00
_cell.angle_gamma   90.00
#
_symmetry.space_group_name_H-M   'P 1'
#
loop_
_entity.id
_entity.type
_entity.pdbx_description
1 polymer ?
#
loop_
_entity_poly.entity_id
_entity_poly.type
_entity_poly.pdbx_seq_one_letter_code
_entity_poly.pdbx_strand_id
1 'polypeptide(L)'
;MIFNNLWRRATRSLLTVLGIAIGVAAVVALGAMAQGIGKNYGNTLGLSNHLLVTQANTYDVIFSSLDEDLDQRIQAIPDVTDVEPGVFSWIVVGDTP
;
A
#
# COMPACT_ATOMS: atom_id res chain seq x y z
N MET A 1 -42.27 -19.94 13.67
CA MET A 1 -43.15 -18.79 14.03
C MET A 1 -42.54 -17.43 13.70
N ILE A 2 -41.23 -17.19 13.90
CA ILE A 2 -40.56 -15.90 13.62
C ILE A 2 -40.54 -15.52 12.12
N PHE A 3 -40.25 -16.44 11.21
CA PHE A 3 -40.20 -16.17 9.77
C PHE A 3 -41.54 -15.72 9.17
N ASN A 4 -42.66 -16.32 9.61
CA ASN A 4 -44.00 -15.87 9.19
C ASN A 4 -44.35 -14.46 9.70
N ASN A 5 -43.83 -14.07 10.86
CA ASN A 5 -44.11 -12.74 11.43
C ASN A 5 -43.30 -11.64 10.71
N LEU A 6 -42.08 -11.96 10.26
CA LEU A 6 -41.29 -11.10 9.38
C LEU A 6 -41.97 -10.93 8.01
N TRP A 7 -42.52 -12.01 7.44
CA TRP A 7 -43.22 -11.97 6.15
C TRP A 7 -44.48 -11.09 6.18
N ARG A 8 -45.19 -11.05 7.32
CA ARG A 8 -46.42 -10.24 7.48
C ARG A 8 -46.15 -8.73 7.63
N ARG A 9 -44.91 -8.35 7.95
CA ARG A 9 -44.43 -6.95 8.00
C ARG A 9 -43.07 -6.85 7.28
N ALA A 10 -43.01 -7.39 6.07
CA ALA A 10 -41.78 -7.56 5.30
C ALA A 10 -41.04 -6.24 5.07
N THR A 11 -41.77 -5.17 4.74
CA THR A 11 -41.18 -3.85 4.45
C THR A 11 -40.38 -3.29 5.63
N ARG A 12 -40.95 -3.37 6.85
CA ARG A 12 -40.28 -2.83 8.05
C ARG A 12 -39.03 -3.63 8.40
N SER A 13 -39.11 -4.96 8.31
CA SER A 13 -37.98 -5.84 8.60
C SER A 13 -36.86 -5.68 7.57
N LEU A 14 -37.21 -5.56 6.28
CA LEU A 14 -36.26 -5.32 5.20
C LEU A 14 -35.52 -4.00 5.38
N LEU A 15 -36.24 -2.92 5.68
CA LEU A 15 -35.65 -1.59 5.93
C LEU A 15 -34.67 -1.61 7.11
N THR A 16 -34.99 -2.32 8.20
CA THR A 16 -34.10 -2.44 9.35
C THR A 16 -32.84 -3.24 9.03
N VAL A 17 -32.97 -4.35 8.31
CA VAL A 17 -31.83 -5.20 7.93
C VAL A 17 -30.92 -4.45 6.96
N LEU A 18 -31.49 -3.73 6.00
CA LEU A 18 -30.72 -2.90 5.06
C LEU A 18 -29.93 -1.81 5.78
N GLY A 19 -30.53 -1.10 6.75
CA GLY A 19 -29.82 -0.09 7.52
C GLY A 19 -28.62 -0.66 8.29
N ILE A 20 -28.79 -1.81 8.94
CA ILE A 20 -27.70 -2.50 9.64
C ILE A 20 -26.62 -2.97 8.65
N ALA A 21 -27.03 -3.57 7.53
CA ALA A 21 -26.11 -4.07 6.52
C ALA A 21 -25.23 -2.96 5.92
N ILE A 22 -25.83 -1.82 5.59
CA ILE A 22 -25.09 -0.65 5.06
C ILE A 22 -24.10 -0.11 6.10
N GLY A 23 -24.53 0.00 7.36
CA GLY A 23 -23.66 0.48 8.44
C GLY A 23 -22.44 -0.43 8.66
N VAL A 24 -22.66 -1.75 8.73
CA VAL A 24 -21.57 -2.72 8.88
C VAL A 24 -20.65 -2.73 7.66
N ALA A 25 -21.22 -2.69 6.45
CA ALA A 25 -20.44 -2.65 5.21
C ALA A 25 -19.53 -1.42 5.14
N ALA A 26 -20.01 -0.24 5.54
CA ALA A 26 -19.22 0.98 5.54
C ALA A 26 -18.02 0.89 6.50
N VAL A 27 -18.24 0.40 7.72
CA VAL A 27 -17.16 0.24 8.72
C VAL A 27 -16.12 -0.79 8.26
N VAL A 28 -16.56 -1.92 7.71
CA VAL A 28 -15.66 -2.95 7.17
C VAL A 28 -14.88 -2.44 5.96
N ALA A 29 -15.54 -1.74 5.03
CA ALA A 29 -14.91 -1.18 3.85
C ALA A 29 -13.84 -0.14 4.22
N LEU A 30 -14.15 0.79 5.13
CA LEU A 30 -13.19 1.76 5.63
C LEU A 30 -12.01 1.09 6.35
N GLY A 31 -12.27 0.07 7.17
CA GLY A 31 -11.21 -0.71 7.84
C GLY A 31 -10.31 -1.44 6.84
N ALA A 32 -10.90 -2.08 5.83
CA ALA A 32 -10.16 -2.76 4.78
C ALA A 32 -9.36 -1.78 3.91
N MET A 33 -9.90 -0.61 3.59
CA MET A 33 -9.18 0.46 2.90
C MET A 33 -8.01 0.97 3.74
N ALA A 34 -8.21 1.23 5.03
CA ALA A 34 -7.14 1.69 5.92
C ALA A 34 -5.99 0.66 6.02
N GLN A 35 -6.33 -0.62 6.19
CA GLN A 35 -5.34 -1.69 6.19
C GLN A 35 -4.67 -1.88 4.84
N GLY A 36 -5.44 -1.77 3.75
CA GLY A 36 -4.94 -1.80 2.39
C GLY A 36 -3.94 -0.68 2.12
N ILE A 37 -4.28 0.56 2.50
CA ILE A 37 -3.38 1.71 2.39
C ILE A 37 -2.13 1.46 3.23
N GLY A 38 -2.23 1.06 4.50
CA GLY A 38 -1.06 0.81 5.34
C GLY A 38 -0.13 -0.27 4.79
N LYS A 39 -0.69 -1.37 4.29
CA LYS A 39 0.08 -2.48 3.70
C LYS A 39 0.72 -2.10 2.36
N ASN A 40 0.00 -1.35 1.53
CA ASN A 40 0.55 -0.88 0.25
C ASN A 40 1.62 0.19 0.49
N TYR A 41 1.37 1.20 1.33
CA TYR A 41 2.37 2.22 1.67
C TYR A 41 3.65 1.63 2.25
N GLY A 42 3.55 0.62 3.13
CA GLY A 42 4.73 -0.08 3.66
C GLY A 42 5.56 -0.79 2.59
N ASN A 43 4.90 -1.36 1.57
CA ASN A 43 5.58 -2.08 0.49
C ASN A 43 6.04 -1.17 -0.66
N THR A 44 5.31 -0.09 -0.98
CA THR A 44 5.61 0.76 -2.14
C THR A 44 6.65 1.84 -1.84
N LEU A 45 6.81 2.24 -0.58
CA LEU A 45 7.85 3.19 -0.19
C LEU A 45 9.21 2.52 0.07
N GLY A 46 9.32 1.19 -0.08
CA GLY A 46 10.60 0.50 0.12
C GLY A 46 11.23 0.81 1.47
N LEU A 47 10.42 1.08 2.51
CA LEU A 47 10.87 1.51 3.84
C LEU A 47 11.67 0.44 4.59
N SER A 48 11.92 -0.71 3.96
CA SER A 48 12.97 -1.64 4.37
C SER A 48 14.37 -1.03 4.26
N ASN A 49 14.58 -0.04 3.37
CA ASN A 49 15.85 0.63 3.18
C ASN A 49 15.86 1.95 3.95
N HIS A 50 16.56 1.96 5.09
CA HIS A 50 16.67 3.16 5.95
C HIS A 50 17.46 4.31 5.31
N LEU A 51 18.24 4.04 4.26
CA LEU A 51 19.11 5.01 3.59
C LEU A 51 19.08 4.77 2.08
N LEU A 52 18.95 5.86 1.31
CA LEU A 52 19.04 5.87 -0.16
C LEU A 52 20.35 6.54 -0.56
N VAL A 53 21.15 5.86 -1.39
CA VAL A 53 22.41 6.37 -1.92
C VAL A 53 22.21 6.78 -3.36
N THR A 54 22.56 8.02 -3.70
CA THR A 54 22.42 8.57 -5.06
C THR A 54 23.69 9.34 -5.44
N GLN A 55 23.93 9.46 -6.74
CA GLN A 55 25.08 10.18 -7.27
C GLN A 55 24.98 11.68 -6.94
N ALA A 56 26.06 12.25 -6.41
CA ALA A 56 26.12 13.67 -6.10
C ALA A 56 26.06 14.52 -7.39
N ASN A 57 25.38 15.67 -7.31
CA ASN A 57 25.24 16.65 -8.39
C ASN A 57 24.44 16.17 -9.61
N THR A 58 23.54 15.21 -9.42
CA THR A 58 22.59 14.77 -10.43
C THR A 58 21.26 15.50 -10.27
N TYR A 59 20.63 15.87 -11.40
CA TYR A 59 19.34 16.59 -11.40
C TYR A 59 18.17 15.78 -10.83
N ASP A 60 18.21 14.46 -10.98
CA ASP A 60 17.19 13.53 -10.48
C ASP A 60 17.82 12.15 -10.25
N VAL A 61 17.26 11.35 -9.33
CA VAL A 61 17.73 10.01 -8.98
C VAL A 61 17.80 9.08 -10.20
N ILE A 62 16.97 9.34 -11.21
CA ILE A 62 16.89 8.54 -12.45
C ILE A 62 18.10 8.75 -13.36
N PHE A 63 18.78 9.90 -13.25
CA PHE A 63 20.01 10.16 -13.98
C PHE A 63 21.25 9.73 -13.18
N SER A 64 21.07 9.11 -12.01
CA SER A 64 22.16 8.63 -11.18
C SER A 64 22.76 7.37 -11.79
N SER A 65 24.04 7.42 -12.15
CA SER A 65 24.82 6.22 -12.43
C SER A 65 25.76 5.94 -11.26
N LEU A 66 25.54 4.80 -10.61
CA LEU A 66 26.40 4.28 -9.56
C LEU A 66 27.10 3.04 -10.10
N ASP A 67 28.37 2.90 -9.72
CA ASP A 67 29.16 1.72 -10.05
C ASP A 67 28.73 0.54 -9.17
N GLU A 68 28.71 -0.67 -9.72
CA GLU A 68 28.25 -1.89 -9.01
C GLU A 68 29.22 -2.26 -7.87
N ASP A 69 30.49 -1.83 -7.99
CA ASP A 69 31.50 -1.96 -6.92
C ASP A 69 31.15 -1.17 -5.64
N LEU A 70 30.22 -0.20 -5.70
CA LEU A 70 29.79 0.55 -4.54
C LEU A 70 29.06 -0.31 -3.52
N ASP A 71 28.34 -1.35 -3.95
CA ASP A 71 27.60 -2.23 -3.05
C ASP A 71 28.54 -2.89 -2.05
N GLN A 72 29.64 -3.45 -2.53
CA GLN A 72 30.66 -4.11 -1.71
C GLN A 72 31.33 -3.12 -0.75
N ARG A 73 31.55 -1.88 -1.19
CA ARG A 73 32.14 -0.83 -0.36
C ARG A 73 31.21 -0.38 0.75
N ILE A 74 29.91 -0.29 0.49
CA ILE A 74 28.89 0.09 1.47
C ILE A 74 28.68 -1.06 2.47
N GLN A 75 28.65 -2.31 1.99
CA GLN A 75 28.51 -3.49 2.84
C GLN A 75 29.72 -3.70 3.78
N ALA A 76 30.89 -3.16 3.43
CA ALA A 76 32.07 -3.16 4.29
C ALA A 76 32.01 -2.12 5.43
N ILE A 77 31.02 -1.22 5.44
CA ILE A 77 30.85 -0.22 6.51
C ILE A 77 30.29 -0.92 7.76
N PRO A 78 30.88 -0.71 8.95
CA PRO A 78 30.32 -1.22 10.20
C PRO A 78 28.86 -0.76 10.38
N ASP A 79 28.01 -1.65 10.90
CA ASP A 79 26.56 -1.46 11.10
C ASP A 79 25.68 -1.50 9.84
N VAL A 80 26.24 -1.69 8.64
CA VAL A 80 25.44 -1.98 7.45
C VAL A 80 25.07 -3.46 7.44
N THR A 81 23.77 -3.75 7.58
CA THR A 81 23.26 -5.13 7.63
C THR A 81 23.01 -5.69 6.23
N ASP A 82 22.49 -4.87 5.33
CA ASP A 82 22.15 -5.28 3.97
C ASP A 82 22.28 -4.10 3.00
N VAL A 83 22.61 -4.40 1.75
CA VAL A 83 22.70 -3.43 0.66
C VAL A 83 22.00 -4.03 -0.55
N GLU A 84 20.94 -3.37 -1.00
CA GLU A 84 20.16 -3.80 -2.15
C GLU A 84 20.40 -2.84 -3.33
N PRO A 85 21.06 -3.28 -4.42
CA PRO A 85 21.15 -2.48 -5.63
C PRO A 85 19.78 -2.33 -6.27
N GLY A 86 19.43 -1.09 -6.63
CA GLY A 86 18.13 -0.76 -7.21
C GLY A 86 18.26 0.13 -8.44
N VAL A 87 17.50 -0.18 -9.48
CA VAL A 87 17.33 0.70 -10.65
C VAL A 87 16.02 1.46 -10.50
N PHE A 88 16.10 2.79 -10.46
CA PHE A 88 14.93 3.65 -10.47
C PHE A 88 14.58 4.07 -11.90
N SER A 89 13.32 3.88 -12.29
CA SER A 89 12.79 4.30 -13.58
C SER A 89 11.34 4.77 -13.45
N TRP A 90 10.94 5.75 -14.26
CA TRP A 90 9.54 6.14 -14.40
C TRP A 90 8.82 5.19 -15.36
N ILE A 91 7.79 4.51 -14.87
CA ILE A 91 6.81 3.85 -15.73
C ILE A 91 5.67 4.81 -16.03
N VAL A 92 5.50 5.13 -17.32
CA VAL A 92 4.32 5.86 -17.78
C VAL A 92 3.14 4.89 -17.72
N VAL A 93 2.29 5.07 -16.72
CA VAL A 93 0.97 4.43 -16.71
C VAL A 93 0.16 5.11 -17.81
N GLY A 94 -0.21 4.33 -18.84
CA GLY A 94 -1.12 4.80 -19.89
C GLY A 94 -2.48 5.20 -19.32
N ASP A 95 -3.30 5.90 -20.11
CA ASP A 95 -4.58 6.47 -19.68
C ASP A 95 -5.37 5.50 -18.79
N THR A 96 -5.48 5.83 -17.51
CA THR A 96 -6.39 5.17 -16.58
C THR A 96 -7.83 5.50 -17.02
N PRO A 97 -8.72 4.51 -17.23
CA PRO A 97 -10.11 4.76 -17.62
C PRO A 97 -10.90 5.54 -16.56
#